data_AF-A0A1V4E3J5-F1
#
_entry.id   AF-A0A1V4E3J5-F1
#
_cell.length_a   1.000
_cell.length_b   1.000
_cell.length_c   1.000
_cell.angle_alpha   90.00
_cell.angle_beta   90.00
_cell.angle_gamma   90.00
#
_symmetry.space_group_name_H-M   'P 1'
#
loop_
_entity.id
_entity.type
_entity.pdbx_description
1 polymer ?
#
loop_
_entity_poly.entity_id
_entity_poly.type
_entity_poly.pdbx_seq_one_letter_code
_entity_poly.pdbx_strand_id
1 'polypeptide(L)'
;MDMRRIVAVLAEEAEQQIQSQVWKLTASDRTLALDTEARLRDVVGPLDAQEALPTIKRLEHLRETLAILAISLARTHGRLAWFLSGALNALEPVLRWRALPSEGGGTFGTVLPRPEEYAEAEDAVRRLQDALAQITVKSVDLGSAHPDQHVDEA
;
A
#
# COMPACT_ATOMS: atom_id res chain seq x y z
N MET A 1 5.02 17.24 -2.96
CA MET A 1 4.90 16.49 -1.70
C MET A 1 5.64 15.19 -1.90
N ASP A 2 6.35 14.72 -0.88
CA ASP A 2 7.06 13.44 -0.92
C ASP A 2 6.06 12.25 -0.91
N MET A 3 6.39 11.18 -1.64
CA MET A 3 5.57 9.98 -1.83
C MET A 3 5.23 9.33 -0.50
N ARG A 4 6.20 9.29 0.41
CA ARG A 4 6.05 8.74 1.76
C ARG A 4 4.95 9.46 2.54
N ARG A 5 4.89 10.80 2.49
CA ARG A 5 3.88 11.61 3.16
C ARG A 5 2.51 11.42 2.54
N ILE A 6 2.42 11.36 1.21
CA ILE A 6 1.14 11.10 0.54
C ILE A 6 0.58 9.74 0.98
N VAL A 7 1.43 8.70 0.98
CA VAL A 7 1.04 7.37 1.46
C VAL A 7 0.68 7.37 2.94
N ALA A 8 1.44 8.09 3.79
CA ALA A 8 1.13 8.16 5.22
C ALA A 8 -0.27 8.77 5.46
N VAL A 9 -0.58 9.89 4.80
CA VAL A 9 -1.90 10.53 4.89
C VAL A 9 -3.00 9.60 4.36
N LEU A 10 -2.73 8.89 3.26
CA LEU A 10 -3.67 7.92 2.69
C LEU A 10 -3.94 6.74 3.64
N ALA A 11 -2.90 6.22 4.30
CA ALA A 11 -3.00 5.15 5.29
C ALA A 11 -3.78 5.61 6.52
N GLU A 12 -3.50 6.80 7.04
CA GLU A 12 -4.23 7.40 8.16
C GLU A 12 -5.72 7.59 7.83
N GLU A 13 -6.05 8.08 6.63
CA GLU A 13 -7.43 8.25 6.18
C GLU A 13 -8.14 6.89 6.06
N ALA A 14 -7.47 5.87 5.51
CA ALA A 14 -8.02 4.52 5.43
C ALA A 14 -8.31 3.95 6.82
N GLU A 15 -7.36 4.07 7.75
CA GLU A 15 -7.50 3.63 9.13
C GLU A 15 -8.69 4.33 9.82
N GLN A 16 -8.78 5.67 9.71
CA GLN A 16 -9.89 6.44 10.26
C GLN A 16 -11.24 5.99 9.71
N GLN A 17 -11.35 5.74 8.40
CA GLN A 17 -12.61 5.27 7.81
C GLN A 17 -12.98 3.85 8.27
N ILE A 18 -12.01 2.98 8.51
CA ILE A 18 -12.24 1.62 9.05
C ILE A 18 -12.68 1.70 10.51
N GLN A 19 -11.98 2.48 11.34
CA GLN A 19 -12.30 2.65 12.76
C GLN A 19 -13.67 3.30 12.96
N SER A 20 -14.01 4.31 12.15
CA SER A 20 -15.31 4.99 12.18
C SER A 20 -16.45 4.19 11.56
N GLN A 21 -16.23 2.95 11.11
CA GLN A 21 -17.22 2.08 10.45
C GLN A 21 -17.82 2.66 9.17
N VAL A 22 -17.22 3.73 8.63
CA VAL A 22 -17.55 4.30 7.33
C VAL A 22 -17.16 3.29 6.25
N TRP A 23 -15.95 2.73 6.34
CA TRP A 23 -15.48 1.64 5.52
C TRP A 23 -15.76 0.28 6.18
N LYS A 24 -16.90 -0.31 5.83
CA LYS A 24 -17.22 -1.69 6.22
C LYS A 24 -16.49 -2.67 5.30
N LEU A 25 -15.44 -3.29 5.82
CA LEU A 25 -14.61 -4.24 5.08
C LEU A 25 -15.37 -5.53 4.78
N THR A 26 -15.44 -5.87 3.49
CA THR A 26 -16.00 -7.16 3.06
C THR A 26 -14.96 -8.28 3.16
N ALA A 27 -15.39 -9.54 3.15
CA ALA A 27 -14.46 -10.68 3.09
C ALA A 27 -13.60 -10.66 1.81
N SER A 28 -14.16 -10.17 0.70
CA SER A 28 -13.44 -10.00 -0.57
C SER A 28 -12.35 -8.93 -0.45
N ASP A 29 -12.65 -7.79 0.18
CA ASP A 29 -11.68 -6.72 0.39
C ASP A 29 -10.49 -7.20 1.22
N ARG A 30 -10.77 -7.92 2.32
CA ARG A 30 -9.72 -8.50 3.18
C ARG A 30 -8.85 -9.50 2.44
N THR A 31 -9.47 -10.38 1.65
CA THR A 31 -8.74 -11.38 0.86
C THR A 31 -7.84 -10.72 -0.18
N LEU A 32 -8.36 -9.72 -0.89
CA LEU A 32 -7.57 -9.00 -1.89
C LEU A 32 -6.48 -8.15 -1.25
N ALA A 33 -6.75 -7.49 -0.13
CA ALA A 33 -5.75 -6.73 0.62
C ALA A 33 -4.61 -7.64 1.08
N LEU A 34 -4.92 -8.84 1.59
CA LEU A 34 -3.92 -9.84 2.00
C LEU A 34 -3.07 -10.33 0.81
N ASP A 35 -3.69 -10.70 -0.32
CA ASP A 35 -2.97 -11.12 -1.54
C ASP A 35 -2.08 -10.00 -2.08
N THR A 36 -2.58 -8.75 -2.07
CA THR A 36 -1.82 -7.58 -2.50
C THR A 36 -0.62 -7.34 -1.58
N GLU A 37 -0.85 -7.33 -0.27
CA GLU A 37 0.17 -7.14 0.76
C GLU A 37 1.30 -8.16 0.60
N ALA A 38 0.96 -9.46 0.53
CA ALA A 38 1.94 -10.53 0.39
C ALA A 38 2.81 -10.37 -0.87
N ARG A 39 2.22 -9.99 -2.01
CA ARG A 39 2.96 -9.73 -3.25
C ARG A 39 3.86 -8.51 -3.14
N LEU A 40 3.40 -7.45 -2.49
CA LEU A 40 4.24 -6.27 -2.26
C LEU A 40 5.43 -6.59 -1.36
N ARG A 41 5.24 -7.41 -0.33
CA ARG A 41 6.31 -7.84 0.58
C ARG A 41 7.33 -8.76 -0.09
N ASP A 42 6.90 -9.58 -1.04
CA ASP A 42 7.80 -10.43 -1.85
C ASP A 42 8.70 -9.59 -2.76
N VAL A 43 8.14 -8.55 -3.39
CA VAL A 43 8.87 -7.66 -4.32
C VAL A 43 9.75 -6.64 -3.61
N VAL A 44 9.18 -5.92 -2.64
CA VAL A 44 9.92 -4.96 -1.80
C VAL A 44 10.18 -5.62 -0.46
N GLY A 45 11.32 -6.30 -0.40
CA GLY A 45 11.79 -7.00 0.79
C GLY A 45 12.28 -6.06 1.91
N PRO A 46 12.94 -6.63 2.93
CA PRO A 46 13.52 -5.88 4.04
C PRO A 46 14.49 -4.78 3.56
N LEU A 47 14.63 -3.72 4.37
CA LEU A 47 15.47 -2.56 4.06
C LEU A 47 16.87 -2.95 3.58
N ASP A 48 17.59 -3.72 4.40
CA ASP A 48 18.99 -4.09 4.13
C ASP A 48 19.15 -4.87 2.81
N ALA A 49 18.19 -5.75 2.51
CA ALA A 49 18.21 -6.55 1.29
C ALA A 49 17.95 -5.68 0.06
N GLN A 50 17.03 -4.72 0.18
CA GLN A 50 16.64 -3.82 -0.90
C GLN A 50 17.72 -2.77 -1.20
N GLU A 51 18.38 -2.23 -0.16
CA GLU A 51 19.47 -1.25 -0.32
C GLU A 51 20.72 -1.87 -0.96
N ALA A 52 20.96 -3.16 -0.76
CA ALA A 52 22.07 -3.89 -1.37
C ALA A 52 21.87 -4.15 -2.88
N LEU A 53 20.67 -3.93 -3.43
CA LEU A 53 20.38 -4.19 -4.83
C LEU A 53 20.99 -3.14 -5.76
N PRO A 54 21.42 -3.54 -6.97
CA PRO A 54 21.71 -2.59 -8.04
C PRO A 54 20.51 -1.69 -8.34
N THR A 55 20.75 -0.42 -8.68
CA THR A 55 19.70 0.59 -8.98
C THR A 55 18.67 0.11 -10.00
N ILE A 56 19.09 -0.63 -11.03
CA ILE A 56 18.18 -1.20 -12.03
C ILE A 56 17.18 -2.19 -11.44
N LYS A 57 17.61 -3.00 -10.47
CA LYS A 57 16.76 -3.96 -9.77
C LYS A 57 15.83 -3.28 -8.78
N ARG A 58 16.30 -2.25 -8.07
CA ARG A 58 15.43 -1.41 -7.22
C ARG A 58 14.31 -0.77 -8.04
N LEU A 59 14.63 -0.22 -9.22
CA LEU A 59 13.64 0.35 -10.12
C LEU A 59 12.67 -0.71 -10.69
N GLU A 60 13.17 -1.90 -11.02
CA GLU A 60 12.36 -3.04 -11.46
C GLU A 60 11.31 -3.41 -10.40
N HIS A 61 11.73 -3.58 -9.13
CA HIS A 61 10.84 -3.91 -8.03
C HIS A 61 9.79 -2.82 -7.77
N LEU A 62 10.16 -1.54 -7.84
CA LEU A 62 9.20 -0.44 -7.67
C LEU A 62 8.18 -0.39 -8.82
N ARG A 63 8.57 -0.75 -10.03
CA ARG A 63 7.63 -0.87 -11.17
C ARG A 63 6.74 -2.09 -11.08
N GLU A 64 7.27 -3.19 -10.57
CA GLU A 64 6.47 -4.38 -10.28
C GLU A 64 5.44 -4.11 -9.18
N THR A 65 5.78 -3.33 -8.17
CA THR A 65 4.83 -2.82 -7.17
C THR A 65 3.67 -2.07 -7.82
N LEU A 66 3.94 -1.15 -8.75
CA LEU A 66 2.90 -0.45 -9.50
C LEU A 66 2.02 -1.42 -10.29
N ALA A 67 2.60 -2.46 -10.90
CA ALA A 67 1.83 -3.47 -11.63
C ALA A 67 0.91 -4.27 -10.70
N ILE A 68 1.41 -4.69 -9.52
CA ILE A 68 0.61 -5.38 -8.49
C ILE A 68 -0.57 -4.50 -8.07
N LEU A 69 -0.32 -3.24 -7.73
CA LEU A 69 -1.36 -2.30 -7.32
C LEU A 69 -2.41 -2.08 -8.42
N ALA A 70 -1.99 -1.96 -9.68
CA ALA A 70 -2.90 -1.79 -10.81
C ALA A 70 -3.77 -3.03 -11.05
N ILE A 71 -3.20 -4.24 -10.93
CA ILE A 71 -3.95 -5.50 -11.06
C ILE A 71 -4.96 -5.63 -9.92
N SER A 72 -4.56 -5.33 -8.68
CA SER A 72 -5.48 -5.36 -7.53
C SER A 72 -6.59 -4.33 -7.67
N LEU A 73 -6.28 -3.11 -8.13
CA LEU A 73 -7.27 -2.08 -8.42
C LEU A 73 -8.31 -2.55 -9.45
N ALA A 74 -7.87 -3.18 -10.55
CA ALA A 74 -8.77 -3.70 -11.58
C ALA A 74 -9.76 -4.76 -11.08
N ARG A 75 -9.42 -5.45 -9.97
CA ARG A 75 -10.23 -6.51 -9.35
C ARG A 75 -11.18 -6.02 -8.27
N THR A 76 -11.21 -4.72 -7.96
CA THR A 76 -11.99 -4.18 -6.85
C THR A 76 -12.67 -2.86 -7.18
N HIS A 77 -13.59 -2.45 -6.30
CA HIS A 77 -14.41 -1.25 -6.43
C HIS A 77 -14.53 -0.57 -5.05
N GLY A 78 -15.12 0.63 -5.01
CA GLY A 78 -15.40 1.31 -3.75
C GLY A 78 -14.13 1.80 -3.03
N ARG A 79 -14.10 1.66 -1.70
CA ARG A 79 -13.04 2.28 -0.87
C ARG A 79 -11.68 1.59 -1.01
N LEU A 80 -11.65 0.28 -1.24
CA LEU A 80 -10.38 -0.40 -1.53
C LEU A 80 -9.81 0.10 -2.88
N ALA A 81 -10.67 0.25 -3.90
CA ALA A 81 -10.25 0.84 -5.17
C ALA A 81 -9.75 2.28 -5.01
N TRP A 82 -10.45 3.10 -4.21
CA TRP A 82 -10.00 4.45 -3.88
C TRP A 82 -8.61 4.45 -3.22
N PHE A 83 -8.39 3.58 -2.24
CA PHE A 83 -7.11 3.46 -1.55
C PHE A 83 -5.99 3.04 -2.50
N LEU A 84 -6.19 1.98 -3.28
CA LEU A 84 -5.19 1.50 -4.24
C LEU A 84 -4.89 2.53 -5.35
N SER A 85 -5.91 3.27 -5.80
CA SER A 85 -5.76 4.37 -6.76
C SER A 85 -4.92 5.52 -6.18
N GLY A 86 -5.17 5.88 -4.90
CA GLY A 86 -4.36 6.86 -4.18
C GLY A 86 -2.89 6.45 -4.09
N ALA A 87 -2.62 5.18 -3.80
CA ALA A 87 -1.28 4.61 -3.74
C ALA A 87 -0.57 4.66 -5.10
N LEU A 88 -1.26 4.28 -6.18
CA LEU A 88 -0.74 4.38 -7.56
C LEU A 88 -0.40 5.82 -7.93
N ASN A 89 -1.27 6.78 -7.57
CA ASN A 89 -1.03 8.18 -7.83
C ASN A 89 0.19 8.72 -7.05
N ALA A 90 0.36 8.30 -5.80
CA ALA A 90 1.53 8.64 -5.00
C ALA A 90 2.83 8.13 -5.64
N LEU A 91 2.80 6.91 -6.20
CA LEU A 91 3.97 6.25 -6.78
C LEU A 91 4.17 6.52 -8.29
N GLU A 92 3.30 7.31 -8.93
CA GLU A 92 3.40 7.66 -10.36
C GLU A 92 4.78 8.15 -10.80
N PRO A 93 5.54 8.95 -10.01
CA PRO A 93 6.86 9.43 -10.41
C PRO A 93 7.84 8.31 -10.78
N VAL A 94 7.72 7.12 -10.17
CA VAL A 94 8.56 5.93 -10.45
C VAL A 94 8.48 5.52 -11.92
N LEU A 95 7.33 5.70 -12.59
CA LEU A 95 7.17 5.35 -14.00
C LEU A 95 8.14 6.12 -14.90
N ARG A 96 8.49 7.34 -14.50
CA ARG A 96 9.38 8.24 -15.24
C ARG A 96 10.85 8.05 -14.88
N TRP A 97 11.18 7.18 -13.95
CA TRP A 97 12.58 6.99 -13.56
C TRP A 97 13.37 6.19 -14.57
N ARG A 98 14.67 6.46 -14.66
CA ARG A 98 15.63 5.63 -15.39
C ARG A 98 16.74 5.16 -14.46
N ALA A 99 17.26 3.96 -14.69
CA ALA A 99 18.34 3.39 -13.89
C ALA A 99 19.74 3.86 -14.31
N LEU A 100 19.88 4.35 -15.55
CA LEU A 100 21.17 4.73 -16.14
C LEU A 100 21.17 6.20 -16.58
N PRO A 101 22.33 6.88 -16.56
CA PRO A 101 22.49 8.20 -17.15
C PRO A 101 22.16 8.21 -18.65
N SER A 102 21.73 9.37 -19.17
CA SER A 102 21.54 9.57 -20.60
C SER A 102 22.87 9.95 -21.26
N GLU A 103 23.31 9.21 -22.27
CA GLU A 103 24.56 9.47 -23.02
C GLU A 103 24.42 10.62 -24.04
N GLY A 104 23.72 11.72 -23.67
CA GLY A 104 23.58 12.90 -24.52
C GLY A 104 22.38 12.91 -25.49
N GLY A 105 21.45 11.95 -25.38
CA GLY A 105 20.20 11.89 -26.14
C GLY A 105 18.96 12.41 -25.39
N GLY A 106 17.83 12.54 -26.11
CA GLY A 106 16.54 12.87 -25.50
C GLY A 106 16.08 11.79 -24.52
N THR A 107 15.60 12.20 -23.35
CA THR A 107 15.29 11.27 -22.25
C THR A 107 13.83 10.81 -22.24
N PHE A 108 13.02 11.19 -23.23
CA PHE A 108 11.58 10.92 -23.28
C PHE A 108 10.82 11.32 -22.00
N GLY A 109 11.26 12.40 -21.34
CA GLY A 109 10.67 12.85 -20.08
C GLY A 109 11.06 12.00 -18.86
N THR A 110 11.99 11.04 -19.01
CA THR A 110 12.52 10.27 -17.89
C THR A 110 13.55 11.06 -17.08
N VAL A 111 13.66 10.71 -15.80
CA VAL A 111 14.50 11.37 -14.80
C VAL A 111 15.41 10.33 -14.15
N LEU A 112 16.67 10.68 -13.87
CA LEU A 112 17.53 9.86 -13.03
C LEU A 112 17.24 10.23 -11.57
N PRO A 113 16.54 9.38 -10.80
CA PRO A 113 16.25 9.65 -9.40
C PRO A 113 17.52 9.61 -8.55
N ARG A 114 17.49 10.37 -7.45
CA ARG A 114 18.51 10.35 -6.41
C ARG A 114 18.37 9.08 -5.56
N PRO A 115 19.45 8.61 -4.90
CA PRO A 115 19.37 7.46 -4.01
C PRO A 115 18.29 7.59 -2.92
N GLU A 116 18.08 8.80 -2.42
CA GLU A 116 17.07 9.08 -1.39
C GLU A 116 15.64 8.92 -1.92
N GLU A 117 15.41 9.21 -3.20
CA GLU A 117 14.10 9.04 -3.83
C GLU A 117 13.73 7.55 -3.94
N TYR A 118 14.69 6.66 -4.20
CA TYR A 118 14.46 5.21 -4.14
C TYR A 118 14.08 4.77 -2.73
N ALA A 119 14.85 5.19 -1.72
CA ALA A 119 14.56 4.84 -0.32
C ALA A 119 13.18 5.35 0.11
N GLU A 120 12.82 6.58 -0.31
CA GLU A 120 11.52 7.18 -0.04
C GLU A 120 10.37 6.37 -0.68
N ALA A 121 10.50 5.97 -1.94
CA ALA A 121 9.50 5.16 -2.62
C ALA A 121 9.37 3.77 -1.99
N GLU A 122 10.48 3.12 -1.64
CA GLU A 122 10.49 1.82 -0.98
C GLU A 122 9.85 1.90 0.43
N ASP A 123 10.14 2.95 1.19
CA ASP A 123 9.48 3.23 2.47
C ASP A 123 7.99 3.50 2.32
N ALA A 124 7.58 4.19 1.26
CA ALA A 124 6.18 4.38 0.94
C ALA A 124 5.50 3.03 0.66
N VAL A 125 6.14 2.13 -0.10
CA VAL A 125 5.62 0.78 -0.34
C VAL A 125 5.51 -0.03 0.95
N ARG A 126 6.51 0.02 1.84
CA ARG A 126 6.44 -0.66 3.15
C ARG A 126 5.28 -0.15 4.00
N ARG A 127 5.03 1.16 4.01
CA ARG A 127 3.85 1.73 4.69
C ARG A 127 2.54 1.27 4.08
N LEU A 128 2.47 1.10 2.76
CA LEU A 128 1.31 0.51 2.10
C LEU A 128 1.11 -0.94 2.51
N GLN A 129 2.18 -1.74 2.62
CA GLN A 129 2.12 -3.11 3.13
C GLN A 129 1.52 -3.14 4.55
N ASP A 130 1.99 -2.26 5.44
CA ASP A 130 1.47 -2.16 6.81
C ASP A 130 -0.03 -1.79 6.84
N ALA A 131 -0.43 -0.80 6.04
CA ALA A 131 -1.84 -0.38 5.95
C ALA A 131 -2.74 -1.49 5.39
N LEU A 132 -2.27 -2.21 4.36
CA LEU A 132 -2.98 -3.37 3.80
C LEU A 132 -3.07 -4.51 4.83
N ALA A 133 -2.01 -4.76 5.61
CA ALA A 133 -2.03 -5.75 6.66
C ALA A 133 -3.08 -5.40 7.74
N GLN A 134 -3.19 -4.12 8.15
CA GLN A 134 -4.21 -3.69 9.10
C GLN A 134 -5.64 -3.90 8.59
N ILE A 135 -5.89 -3.72 7.29
CA ILE A 135 -7.19 -4.03 6.66
C ILE A 135 -7.56 -5.52 6.86
N THR A 136 -6.56 -6.42 6.90
CA THR A 136 -6.81 -7.85 7.08
C THR A 136 -7.10 -8.24 8.52
N VAL A 137 -6.70 -7.42 9.50
CA VAL A 137 -6.90 -7.71 10.92
C VAL A 137 -8.40 -7.65 11.21
N LYS A 138 -8.95 -8.78 11.64
CA LYS A 138 -10.32 -8.87 12.11
C LYS A 138 -10.39 -8.07 13.41
N SER A 139 -11.17 -6.98 13.44
CA SER A 139 -11.63 -6.47 14.73
C SER A 139 -12.41 -7.60 15.39
N VAL A 140 -11.80 -8.20 16.41
CA VAL A 140 -12.52 -9.08 17.32
C VAL A 140 -13.53 -8.18 18.01
N ASP A 141 -14.77 -8.28 17.58
CA ASP A 141 -15.90 -7.78 18.35
C ASP A 141 -15.88 -8.59 19.66
N LEU A 142 -15.31 -8.00 20.71
CA LEU A 142 -15.48 -8.50 22.07
C LEU A 142 -16.94 -8.25 22.40
N GLY A 143 -17.77 -9.18 21.93
CA GLY A 143 -19.21 -9.13 22.08
C GLY A 143 -19.56 -8.75 23.50
N SER A 144 -20.33 -7.66 23.61
CA SER A 144 -20.99 -7.21 24.80
C SER A 144 -21.75 -8.39 25.41
N ALA A 145 -21.10 -9.10 26.34
CA ALA A 145 -21.79 -9.99 27.25
C ALA A 145 -22.59 -9.10 28.21
N HIS A 146 -23.79 -8.71 27.76
CA HIS A 146 -24.82 -8.21 28.64
C HIS A 146 -25.49 -9.44 29.26
N PRO A 147 -25.29 -9.75 30.55
CA PRO A 147 -26.12 -10.75 31.19
C PRO A 147 -27.47 -10.10 31.50
N ASP A 148 -28.39 -10.18 30.55
CA ASP A 148 -29.81 -10.16 30.87
C ASP A 148 -30.12 -11.43 31.66
N GLN A 149 -30.02 -11.35 32.99
CA GLN A 149 -30.72 -12.27 33.87
C GLN A 149 -32.09 -11.68 34.19
N HIS A 150 -33.06 -12.24 33.48
CA HIS A 150 -34.49 -12.19 33.70
C HIS A 150 -34.87 -12.20 35.19
N VAL A 151 -35.66 -11.20 35.55
CA VAL A 151 -36.60 -11.22 36.66
C VAL A 151 -37.85 -11.99 36.20
N ASP A 152 -38.25 -12.99 36.99
CA ASP A 152 -39.63 -13.48 37.25
C ASP A 152 -39.52 -14.82 38.00
N GLU A 153 -40.35 -15.24 38.94
CA GLU A 153 -41.37 -14.66 39.82
C GLU A 153 -41.87 -15.89 40.62
N ALA A 154 -41.98 -15.81 41.96
CA ALA A 154 -42.97 -16.48 42.82
C ALA A 154 -42.68 -16.22 44.30
#